data_AF-K6CTZ3-F1
#
_entry.id   AF-K6CTZ3-F1
#
_cell.length_a   1.000
_cell.length_b   1.000
_cell.length_c   1.000
_cell.angle_alpha   90.00
_cell.angle_beta   90.00
_cell.angle_gamma   90.00
#
_symmetry.space_group_name_H-M   'P 1'
#
loop_
_entity.id
_entity.type
_entity.pdbx_description
1 polymer ?
#
loop_
_entity_poly.entity_id
_entity_poly.type
_entity_poly.pdbx_seq_one_letter_code
_entity_poly.pdbx_strand_id
1 'polypeptide(L)' 'MEKSIQKWSIYGFLISLALSVLFVDNKVITHFDSGYTTEYVPVYDYFVSIIRYSVIGAFIGLFVGWRLGKKN' A
#
# COMPACT_ATOMS: atom_id res chain seq x y z
N MET A 1 -14.02 -3.76 22.19
CA MET A 1 -12.62 -3.71 21.70
C MET A 1 -12.48 -4.25 20.28
N GLU A 2 -12.99 -5.45 19.99
CA GLU A 2 -12.84 -6.15 18.71
C GLU A 2 -13.35 -5.36 17.50
N LYS A 3 -14.55 -4.76 17.59
CA LYS A 3 -15.12 -3.89 16.53
C LYS A 3 -14.28 -2.64 16.24
N SER A 4 -13.50 -2.14 17.22
CA SER A 4 -12.62 -0.99 17.02
C SER A 4 -11.38 -1.40 16.21
N ILE A 5 -10.76 -2.52 16.59
CA ILE A 5 -9.58 -3.09 15.92
C ILE A 5 -9.90 -3.40 14.44
N GLN A 6 -11.08 -3.98 14.17
CA GLN A 6 -11.52 -4.26 12.81
C GLN A 6 -11.68 -3.00 11.97
N LYS A 7 -12.27 -1.92 12.53
CA LYS A 7 -12.40 -0.63 11.83
C LYS A 7 -11.03 -0.05 11.49
N TRP A 8 -10.11 -0.02 12.46
CA TRP A 8 -8.77 0.50 12.25
C TRP A 8 -7.97 -0.31 11.23
N SER A 9 -8.14 -1.63 11.19
CA SER A 9 -7.54 -2.47 10.15
C SER A 9 -8.08 -2.13 8.75
N ILE A 10 -9.39 -1.95 8.60
CA ILE A 10 -10.00 -1.54 7.32
C ILE A 10 -9.50 -0.15 6.89
N TYR A 11 -9.42 0.81 7.81
CA TYR A 11 -8.87 2.14 7.51
C TYR A 11 -7.40 2.06 7.11
N GLY A 12 -6.60 1.25 7.81
CA GLY A 12 -5.21 1.00 7.46
C GLY A 12 -5.06 0.43 6.06
N PHE A 13 -5.91 -0.54 5.69
CA PHE A 13 -5.95 -1.11 4.34
C PHE A 13 -6.31 -0.07 3.28
N LEU A 14 -7.37 0.72 3.47
CA LEU A 14 -7.84 1.69 2.48
C LEU A 14 -6.84 2.84 2.27
N ILE A 15 -6.24 3.34 3.35
CA ILE A 15 -5.23 4.41 3.27
C ILE A 15 -3.99 3.91 2.53
N SER A 16 -3.49 2.73 2.90
CA SER A 16 -2.33 2.13 2.24
C SER A 16 -2.62 1.76 0.79
N LEU A 17 -3.83 1.31 0.46
CA LEU A 17 -4.27 1.08 -0.93
C LEU A 17 -4.18 2.37 -1.75
N ALA A 18 -4.73 3.47 -1.23
CA ALA A 18 -4.67 4.77 -1.90
C ALA A 18 -3.23 5.26 -2.10
N LEU A 19 -2.39 5.14 -1.07
CA LEU A 19 -0.96 5.50 -1.16
C LEU A 19 -0.23 4.60 -2.16
N SER A 20 -0.50 3.31 -2.17
CA SER A 20 0.16 2.37 -3.07
C SER A 20 -0.17 2.67 -4.53
N VAL A 21 -1.40 3.04 -4.84
CA VAL A 21 -1.78 3.46 -6.19
C VAL A 21 -1.04 4.73 -6.63
N LEU A 22 -0.70 5.63 -5.70
CA LEU A 22 0.03 6.86 -6.00
C LEU A 22 1.55 6.68 -6.13
N PHE A 23 2.12 5.77 -5.34
CA PHE A 23 3.58 5.65 -5.18
C PHE A 23 4.19 4.40 -5.80
N VAL A 24 3.40 3.40 -6.20
CA VAL A 24 3.94 2.25 -6.92
C VAL A 24 4.20 2.67 -8.36
N ASP A 25 5.46 2.61 -8.76
CA ASP A 25 5.85 2.89 -10.15
C ASP A 25 5.29 1.81 -11.08
N ASN A 26 4.59 2.24 -12.14
CA ASN A 26 4.06 1.37 -13.18
C ASN A 26 5.02 1.22 -14.38
N LYS A 27 6.11 1.99 -14.39
CA LYS A 27 7.09 2.03 -15.47
C LYS A 27 8.49 2.33 -14.94
N VAL A 28 9.47 1.79 -15.63
CA VAL A 28 10.89 2.09 -15.42
C VAL A 28 11.36 2.93 -16.60
N ILE A 29 11.93 4.09 -16.32
CA ILE A 29 12.53 4.96 -17.34
C ILE A 29 14.04 4.84 -17.22
N THR A 30 14.67 4.38 -18.30
CA THR A 30 16.14 4.29 -18.37
C THR A 30 16.65 5.36 -19.33
N HIS A 31 17.44 6.28 -18.79
CA HIS A 31 18.07 7.36 -19.56
C HIS A 31 19.44 6.92 -20.09
N PHE A 32 19.77 7.33 -21.31
CA PHE A 32 21.08 7.14 -21.92
C PHE A 32 21.43 8.32 -22.84
N ASP A 33 22.68 8.43 -23.27
CA ASP A 33 23.25 9.65 -23.90
C ASP A 33 22.45 10.22 -25.08
N SER A 34 21.66 9.40 -25.78
CA SER A 34 20.86 9.82 -26.96
C SER A 34 19.34 9.72 -26.76
N GLY A 35 18.83 9.49 -25.55
CA GLY A 35 17.38 9.39 -25.32
C GLY A 35 16.95 8.70 -24.03
N TYR A 36 15.73 8.15 -24.05
CA TYR A 36 15.16 7.38 -22.95
C TYR A 36 14.39 6.17 -23.49
N THR A 37 14.43 5.07 -22.76
CA THR A 37 13.53 3.93 -22.95
C THR A 37 12.55 3.85 -21.78
N THR A 38 11.33 3.38 -22.06
CA THR A 38 10.28 3.17 -21.05
C THR A 38 9.86 1.72 -21.08
N GLU A 39 10.09 1.02 -19.98
CA GLU A 39 9.63 -0.35 -19.78
C GLU A 39 8.46 -0.35 -18.80
N TYR A 40 7.31 -0.86 -19.23
CA TYR A 40 6.14 -0.98 -18.37
C TYR A 40 6.24 -2.24 -17.51
N VAL A 41 5.93 -2.10 -16.22
CA VAL A 41 5.86 -3.24 -15.31
C VAL A 41 4.68 -4.11 -15.73
N PRO A 42 4.81 -5.46 -15.72
CA PRO A 42 3.68 -6.34 -15.96
C PRO A 42 2.51 -5.99 -15.05
N VAL A 43 1.31 -5.91 -15.64
CA VAL A 43 0.08 -5.51 -14.94
C VAL A 43 -0.14 -6.34 -13.68
N TYR A 44 0.14 -7.65 -13.76
CA TYR A 44 0.05 -8.56 -12.63
C TYR A 44 0.96 -8.14 -11.47
N ASP A 45 2.24 -7.88 -11.73
CA ASP A 45 3.22 -7.52 -10.70
C ASP A 45 2.89 -6.17 -10.04
N TYR A 46 2.36 -5.24 -10.83
CA TYR A 46 1.87 -3.95 -10.34
C TYR A 46 0.70 -4.13 -9.36
N PHE A 47 -0.33 -4.92 -9.71
CA PHE A 47 -1.45 -5.21 -8.82
C PHE A 47 -1.02 -5.97 -7.56
N VAL A 48 -0.13 -6.94 -7.70
CA VAL A 48 0.41 -7.70 -6.56
C VAL A 48 1.15 -6.78 -5.59
N SER A 49 1.92 -5.82 -6.11
CA SER A 49 2.64 -4.83 -5.30
C SER A 49 1.68 -3.95 -4.51
N ILE A 50 0.63 -3.43 -5.17
CA ILE A 50 -0.41 -2.61 -4.51
C ILE A 50 -1.11 -3.40 -3.39
N ILE A 51 -1.55 -4.62 -3.69
CA ILE A 51 -2.25 -5.45 -2.70
C ILE A 51 -1.33 -5.77 -1.52
N ARG A 52 -0.05 -6.08 -1.77
CA ARG A 52 0.93 -6.35 -0.71
C ARG A 52 1.08 -5.17 0.25
N TYR A 53 1.26 -3.96 -0.27
CA TYR A 53 1.34 -2.76 0.56
C TYR A 53 0.04 -2.44 1.30
N SER A 54 -1.10 -2.73 0.66
CA SER A 54 -2.43 -2.56 1.28
C SER A 54 -2.61 -3.48 2.48
N VAL A 55 -2.18 -4.74 2.36
CA VAL A 55 -2.19 -5.72 3.46
C VAL A 55 -1.27 -5.29 4.59
N ILE A 56 -0.08 -4.76 4.28
CA ILE A 56 0.83 -4.20 5.30
C ILE A 56 0.15 -3.06 6.07
N GLY A 57 -0.52 -2.14 5.38
CA GLY A 57 -1.27 -1.07 6.04
C GLY A 57 -2.43 -1.57 6.89
N ALA A 58 -3.10 -2.66 6.49
CA ALA A 58 -4.13 -3.30 7.31
C ALA A 58 -3.59 -3.80 8.65
N PHE A 59 -2.38 -4.38 8.67
CA PHE A 59 -1.71 -4.80 9.90
C PHE A 59 -1.28 -3.61 10.77
N ILE A 60 -0.77 -2.54 10.17
CA ILE A 60 -0.45 -1.30 10.89
C ILE A 60 -1.72 -0.72 11.53
N GLY A 61 -2.82 -0.67 10.78
CA GLY A 61 -4.13 -0.26 11.29
C GLY A 61 -4.60 -1.11 12.47
N LEU A 62 -4.44 -2.43 12.37
CA LEU A 62 -4.77 -3.36 13.46
C LEU A 62 -3.96 -3.04 14.73
N PHE A 63 -2.66 -2.80 14.60
CA PHE A 63 -1.78 -2.45 15.71
C PHE A 63 -2.16 -1.11 16.36
N VAL A 64 -2.47 -0.09 15.56
CA VAL A 64 -2.94 1.22 16.03
C VAL A 64 -4.26 1.09 16.78
N GLY A 65 -5.23 0.36 16.20
CA GLY A 65 -6.52 0.11 16.83
C GLY A 65 -6.42 -0.65 18.15
N TRP A 66 -5.51 -1.62 18.25
CA TRP A 66 -5.22 -2.33 19.50
C TRP A 66 -4.63 -1.40 20.57
N ARG A 67 -3.64 -0.58 20.21
CA ARG A 67 -2.98 0.33 21.17
C ARG A 67 -3.92 1.44 21.67
N LEU A 68 -4.76 1.98 20.80
CA LEU A 68 -5.78 2.97 21.18
C LEU A 68 -6.90 2.34 22.00
N GLY A 69 -7.33 1.13 21.64
CA GLY A 69 -8.37 0.39 22.37
C GLY A 69 -7.95 -0.07 23.76
N LYS A 70 -6.65 -0.20 24.04
CA LYS A 70 -6.09 -0.49 25.37
C LYS A 70 -6.01 0.74 26.28
N LYS A 71 -6.04 1.95 25.71
CA LYS A 71 -5.88 3.22 26.44
C LYS A 71 -7.21 3.80 26.93
N ASN A 72 -8.34 3.32 26.40
CA ASN A 72 -9.69 3.54 26.91
C ASN A 72 -10.10 2.41 27.85
#